data_AF-A0A3D1AR26-F1
#
_entry.id   AF-A0A3D1AR26-F1
#
_cell.length_a   1.000
_cell.length_b   1.000
_cell.length_c   1.000
_cell.angle_alpha   90.00
_cell.angle_beta   90.00
_cell.angle_gamma   90.00
#
_symmetry.space_group_name_H-M   'P 1'
#
loop_
_entity.id
_entity.type
_entity.pdbx_description
1 polymer ?
#
loop_
_entity_poly.entity_id
_entity_poly.type
_entity_poly.pdbx_seq_one_letter_code
_entity_poly.pdbx_strand_id
1 'polypeptide(L)'
;MISLIVINRTFAITFGIGLLLVASLVAFVLHQQRGAHLEWRGSVLKVRTAQIDETSTLMIIDFRLSNPAAYPIIVRTIDLEMQAADGTVANGVPIAASDADRMFSYYKLLGPQYNP
;
A
#
# COMPACT_ATOMS: atom_id res chain seq x y z
N MET A 1 7.04 58.77 -13.78
CA MET A 1 7.49 58.74 -12.37
C MET A 1 7.85 57.31 -12.03
N ILE A 2 9.09 56.90 -12.35
CA ILE A 2 9.56 55.51 -12.16
C ILE A 2 10.52 55.56 -10.98
N SER A 3 10.10 55.00 -9.85
CA SER A 3 10.94 54.93 -8.66
C SER A 3 12.03 53.90 -8.92
N LEU A 4 13.26 54.37 -9.15
CA LEU A 4 14.44 53.49 -9.18
C LEU A 4 14.67 53.00 -7.74
N ILE A 5 14.36 51.74 -7.49
CA ILE A 5 14.65 51.08 -6.23
C ILE A 5 16.18 51.00 -6.09
N VAL A 6 16.77 51.90 -5.31
CA VAL A 6 18.17 51.80 -4.88
C VAL A 6 18.21 50.83 -3.70
N ILE A 7 18.44 49.55 -3.99
CA ILE A 7 18.63 48.52 -2.96
C ILE A 7 19.99 48.70 -2.29
N ASN A 8 19.98 48.81 -0.96
CA ASN A 8 21.20 48.77 -0.16
C ASN A 8 21.84 47.38 -0.29
N ARG A 9 23.13 47.32 -0.66
CA ARG A 9 23.88 46.06 -0.84
C ARG A 9 23.80 45.16 0.40
N THR A 10 23.89 45.73 1.60
CA THR A 10 23.77 44.97 2.85
C THR A 10 22.38 44.35 2.98
N PHE A 11 21.32 45.12 2.71
CA PHE A 11 19.95 44.62 2.73
C PHE A 11 19.74 43.49 1.70
N ALA A 12 20.25 43.65 0.48
CA ALA A 12 20.15 42.64 -0.58
C ALA A 12 20.84 41.33 -0.17
N ILE A 13 22.03 41.42 0.43
CA ILE A 13 22.81 40.26 0.88
C ILE A 13 22.09 39.54 2.03
N THR A 14 21.65 40.25 3.06
CA THR A 14 20.97 39.63 4.21
C THR A 14 19.63 39.03 3.80
N PHE A 15 18.87 39.70 2.93
CA PHE A 15 17.62 39.17 2.39
C PHE A 15 17.85 37.93 1.53
N GLY A 16 18.89 37.93 0.68
CA GLY A 16 19.28 36.78 -0.12
C GLY A 16 19.67 35.56 0.73
N ILE A 17 20.43 35.76 1.81
CA ILE A 17 20.79 34.69 2.76
C ILE A 17 19.55 34.12 3.44
N GLY A 18 18.62 34.98 3.89
CA GLY A 18 17.36 34.55 4.48
C GLY A 18 16.52 33.72 3.52
N LEU A 19 16.42 34.14 2.25
CA LEU A 19 15.68 33.42 1.22
C LEU A 19 16.33 32.07 0.90
N LEU A 20 17.66 32.01 0.85
CA LEU A 20 18.41 30.76 0.68
C LEU A 20 18.15 29.77 1.81
N LEU A 21 18.13 30.24 3.06
CA LEU A 21 17.83 29.40 4.22
C LEU A 21 16.41 28.83 4.14
N VAL A 22 15.42 29.66 3.83
CA VAL A 22 14.03 29.20 3.68
C VAL A 22 13.90 28.21 2.52
N ALA A 23 14.48 28.51 1.36
CA ALA A 23 14.46 27.61 0.21
C ALA A 23 15.13 26.26 0.52
N SER A 24 16.25 26.27 1.26
CA SER A 24 16.95 25.06 1.68
C SER A 24 16.11 24.22 2.66
N LEU A 25 15.45 24.88 3.62
CA LEU A 25 14.57 24.21 4.57
C LEU A 25 13.38 23.54 3.87
N VAL A 26 12.74 24.26 2.94
CA VAL A 26 11.63 23.73 2.15
C VAL A 26 12.10 22.56 1.28
N ALA A 27 13.24 22.68 0.62
CA ALA A 27 13.82 21.61 -0.19
C ALA A 27 14.13 20.35 0.64
N PHE A 28 14.65 20.52 1.85
CA PHE A 28 14.93 19.43 2.79
C PHE A 28 13.65 18.69 3.20
N VAL A 29 12.59 19.42 3.58
CA VAL A 29 11.28 18.85 3.95
C VAL A 29 10.67 18.09 2.77
N LEU A 30 10.68 18.68 1.57
CA LEU A 30 10.18 18.03 0.36
C LEU A 30 10.99 16.78 0.01
N HIS A 31 12.30 16.77 0.25
CA HIS A 31 13.14 15.61 0.02
C HIS A 31 12.79 14.45 0.97
N GLN A 32 12.57 14.74 2.25
CA GLN A 32 12.09 13.75 3.24
C GLN A 32 10.72 13.17 2.87
N GLN A 33 9.82 13.98 2.32
CA GLN A 33 8.47 13.54 1.93
C GLN A 33 8.44 12.64 0.68
N ARG A 34 9.49 12.63 -0.17
CA ARG A 34 9.54 11.76 -1.35
C ARG A 34 9.52 10.27 -1.01
N GLY A 35 9.94 9.87 0.19
CA GLY A 35 9.87 8.48 0.65
C GLY A 35 8.49 8.06 1.20
N ALA A 36 7.56 9.01 1.35
CA ALA A 36 6.22 8.76 1.92
C ALA A 36 5.20 8.29 0.87
N HIS A 37 5.65 7.68 -0.22
CA HIS A 37 4.76 7.02 -1.17
C HIS A 37 4.25 5.75 -0.49
N LEU A 38 3.08 5.84 0.14
CA LEU A 38 2.27 4.73 0.66
C LEU A 38 1.67 3.91 -0.48
N GLU A 39 2.43 3.66 -1.55
CA GLU A 39 1.98 2.81 -2.64
C GLU A 39 2.17 1.35 -2.21
N TRP A 40 1.08 0.73 -1.77
CA TRP A 40 1.05 -0.71 -1.56
C TRP A 40 1.13 -1.38 -2.93
N ARG A 41 2.31 -1.87 -3.30
CA ARG A 41 2.48 -2.65 -4.53
C ARG A 41 2.08 -4.09 -4.24
N GLY A 42 0.80 -4.39 -4.45
CA GLY A 42 0.22 -5.72 -4.35
C GLY A 42 0.10 -6.38 -5.71
N SER A 43 0.39 -7.67 -5.80
CA SER A 43 0.06 -8.50 -6.96
C SER A 43 -0.74 -9.71 -6.53
N VAL A 44 -1.88 -9.94 -7.16
CA VAL A 44 -2.59 -11.22 -7.06
C VAL A 44 -1.80 -12.23 -7.88
N LEU A 45 -1.24 -13.24 -7.22
CA LEU A 45 -0.40 -14.25 -7.84
C LEU A 45 -1.27 -15.30 -8.53
N LYS A 46 -2.20 -15.87 -7.78
CA LYS A 46 -2.96 -17.04 -8.22
C LYS A 46 -4.29 -17.13 -7.50
N VAL A 47 -5.35 -17.41 -8.24
CA VAL A 47 -6.67 -17.74 -7.69
C VAL A 47 -6.91 -19.22 -7.94
N ARG A 48 -7.24 -19.97 -6.89
CA ARG A 48 -7.56 -21.40 -6.96
C ARG A 48 -8.97 -21.59 -6.44
N THR A 49 -9.81 -22.27 -7.21
CA THR A 49 -11.17 -22.58 -6.80
C THR A 49 -11.36 -24.10 -6.71
N ALA A 50 -12.07 -24.55 -5.68
CA ALA A 50 -12.53 -25.92 -5.57
C ALA A 50 -13.98 -25.93 -5.08
N GLN A 51 -14.79 -26.78 -5.71
CA GLN A 51 -16.17 -26.99 -5.27
C GLN A 51 -16.16 -27.80 -3.96
N ILE A 52 -16.83 -27.27 -2.92
CA ILE A 52 -16.95 -27.94 -1.62
C ILE A 52 -18.20 -28.83 -1.63
N ASP A 53 -19.33 -28.29 -2.10
CA ASP A 53 -20.62 -28.94 -2.22
C ASP A 53 -21.41 -28.40 -3.45
N GLU A 54 -22.68 -28.78 -3.61
CA GLU A 54 -23.52 -28.34 -4.74
C GLU A 54 -23.85 -26.83 -4.72
N THR A 55 -23.71 -26.15 -3.58
CA THR A 55 -24.09 -24.74 -3.37
C THR A 55 -22.94 -23.82 -2.94
N SER A 56 -21.74 -24.38 -2.69
CA SER A 56 -20.62 -23.72 -2.03
C SER A 56 -19.31 -24.00 -2.77
N THR A 57 -18.55 -22.93 -3.02
CA THR A 57 -17.22 -22.99 -3.66
C THR A 57 -16.18 -22.39 -2.72
N LEU A 58 -15.09 -23.12 -2.50
CA LEU A 58 -13.90 -22.59 -1.85
C LEU A 58 -13.09 -21.83 -2.88
N MET A 59 -12.76 -20.58 -2.58
CA MET A 59 -11.83 -19.77 -3.36
C MET A 59 -10.64 -19.38 -2.49
N ILE A 60 -9.44 -19.65 -3.00
CA ILE A 60 -8.17 -19.29 -2.38
C ILE A 60 -7.52 -18.25 -3.27
N ILE A 61 -7.24 -17.09 -2.71
CA ILE A 61 -6.59 -15.98 -3.39
C ILE A 61 -5.19 -15.83 -2.79
N ASP A 62 -4.19 -16.24 -3.56
CA ASP A 62 -2.79 -16.01 -3.24
C ASP A 62 -2.43 -14.59 -3.68
N PHE A 63 -2.12 -13.70 -2.75
CA PHE A 63 -1.64 -12.35 -3.03
C PHE A 63 -0.29 -12.10 -2.34
N ARG A 64 0.53 -11.26 -2.97
CA ARG A 64 1.81 -10.81 -2.40
C ARG A 64 1.78 -9.31 -2.23
N LEU A 65 2.10 -8.85 -1.03
CA LEU A 65 2.25 -7.43 -0.71
C LEU A 65 3.73 -7.14 -0.53
N SER A 66 4.23 -6.13 -1.26
CA SER A 66 5.56 -5.57 -1.02
C SER A 66 5.39 -4.20 -0.38
N ASN A 67 6.19 -3.92 0.66
CA ASN A 67 6.31 -2.60 1.23
C ASN A 67 7.50 -1.86 0.57
N PRO A 68 7.27 -0.95 -0.39
CA PRO A 68 8.33 -0.15 -0.97
C PRO A 68 8.76 1.03 -0.07
N ALA A 69 8.06 1.28 1.03
CA ALA A 69 8.34 2.42 1.89
C ALA A 69 9.59 2.21 2.75
N ALA A 70 10.25 3.31 3.10
CA ALA A 70 11.42 3.31 3.97
C ALA A 70 11.09 3.10 5.47
N TYR A 71 9.83 2.84 5.82
CA TYR A 71 9.35 2.62 7.18
C TYR A 71 8.57 1.30 7.30
N PRO A 72 8.60 0.64 8.48
CA PRO A 72 7.87 -0.60 8.71
C PRO A 72 6.36 -0.36 8.68
N ILE A 73 5.65 -1.22 7.94
CA ILE A 73 4.19 -1.26 7.89
C ILE A 73 3.71 -2.50 8.65
N ILE A 74 2.75 -2.31 9.56
CA ILE A 74 2.17 -3.39 10.37
C ILE A 74 0.76 -3.65 9.86
N VAL A 75 0.51 -4.86 9.36
CA VAL A 75 -0.83 -5.31 8.97
C VAL A 75 -1.63 -5.63 10.23
N ARG A 76 -2.75 -4.93 10.44
CA ARG A 76 -3.65 -5.16 11.58
C ARG A 76 -4.84 -6.05 11.21
N THR A 77 -5.43 -5.79 10.05
CA THR A 77 -6.63 -6.46 9.57
C THR A 77 -6.50 -6.69 8.08
N ILE A 78 -7.05 -7.80 7.60
CA ILE A 78 -7.20 -8.11 6.18
C ILE A 78 -8.70 -8.36 5.98
N ASP A 79 -9.34 -7.46 5.25
CA ASP A 79 -10.74 -7.60 4.85
C ASP A 79 -10.80 -8.01 3.38
N LEU A 80 -11.65 -8.98 3.06
CA LEU A 80 -11.84 -9.47 1.71
C LEU A 80 -13.28 -9.22 1.28
N GLU A 81 -13.47 -8.56 0.15
CA GLU A 81 -14.77 -8.28 -0.43
C GLU A 81 -14.79 -8.81 -1.87
N MET A 82 -15.80 -9.59 -2.20
CA MET A 82 -16.01 -10.10 -3.55
C MET A 82 -17.33 -9.54 -4.08
N GLN A 83 -17.25 -8.83 -5.21
CA GLN A 83 -18.43 -8.41 -5.96
C GLN A 83 -18.67 -9.40 -7.11
N ALA A 84 -19.85 -10.03 -7.12
CA ALA A 84 -20.26 -10.92 -8.19
C ALA A 84 -20.83 -10.12 -9.38
N ALA A 85 -20.98 -10.81 -10.52
CA ALA A 85 -21.43 -10.19 -11.78
C ALA A 85 -22.86 -9.62 -11.71
N ASP A 86 -23.67 -10.09 -10.78
CA ASP A 86 -25.03 -9.61 -10.50
C ASP A 86 -25.06 -8.39 -9.57
N GLY A 87 -23.89 -7.90 -9.14
CA GLY A 87 -23.75 -6.77 -8.22
C GLY A 87 -23.86 -7.17 -6.74
N THR A 88 -24.06 -8.45 -6.41
CA THR A 88 -24.04 -8.91 -5.02
C THR A 88 -22.64 -8.83 -4.43
N VAL A 89 -22.56 -8.43 -3.16
CA VAL A 89 -21.31 -8.31 -2.42
C VAL A 89 -21.26 -9.40 -1.36
N ALA A 90 -20.22 -10.22 -1.42
CA ALA A 90 -19.90 -11.24 -0.43
C ALA A 90 -18.67 -10.82 0.37
N ASN A 91 -18.85 -10.69 1.68
CA ASN A 91 -17.75 -10.42 2.60
C ASN A 91 -17.06 -11.74 2.99
N GLY A 92 -15.74 -11.76 2.89
CA GLY A 92 -14.91 -12.84 3.39
C GLY A 92 -14.92 -12.87 4.91
N VAL A 93 -14.99 -14.08 5.47
CA VAL A 93 -14.84 -14.30 6.91
C VAL A 93 -13.43 -14.85 7.16
N PRO A 94 -12.59 -14.19 7.98
CA PRO A 94 -11.28 -14.73 8.31
C PRO A 94 -11.44 -16.01 9.14
N ILE A 95 -10.69 -17.04 8.77
CA ILE A 95 -10.64 -18.31 9.52
C ILE A 95 -9.33 -18.42 10.31
N ALA A 96 -9.35 -19.19 11.39
CA ALA A 96 -8.15 -19.46 12.17
C ALA A 96 -7.14 -20.29 11.34
N ALA A 97 -5.84 -20.09 11.58
CA ALA A 97 -4.78 -20.80 10.88
C ALA A 97 -4.93 -22.34 10.99
N SER A 98 -5.36 -22.83 12.16
CA SER A 98 -5.64 -24.25 12.39
C SER A 98 -6.74 -24.81 11.48
N ASP A 99 -7.75 -23.99 11.15
CA ASP A 99 -8.84 -24.41 10.27
C ASP A 99 -8.42 -24.33 8.80
N ALA A 100 -7.58 -23.36 8.45
CA ALA A 100 -6.93 -23.32 7.15
C ALA A 100 -6.10 -24.60 6.91
N ASP A 101 -5.28 -25.03 7.86
CA ASP A 101 -4.47 -26.25 7.74
C ASP A 101 -5.33 -27.50 7.50
N ARG A 102 -6.48 -27.60 8.18
CA ARG A 102 -7.46 -28.67 7.97
C ARG A 102 -8.07 -28.61 6.57
N MET A 103 -8.42 -27.42 6.07
CA MET A 103 -8.95 -27.22 4.72
C MET A 103 -7.96 -27.66 3.65
N PHE A 104 -6.69 -27.27 3.74
CA PHE A 104 -5.65 -27.69 2.79
C PHE A 104 -5.33 -29.19 2.88
N SER A 105 -5.43 -29.78 4.08
CA SER A 105 -5.26 -31.22 4.28
C SER A 105 -6.39 -32.04 3.65
N TYR A 106 -7.62 -31.51 3.69
CA TYR A 106 -8.81 -32.15 3.13
C TYR A 106 -8.89 -31.98 1.61
N TYR A 107 -8.70 -30.76 1.10
CA TYR A 107 -8.78 -30.44 -0.32
C TYR A 107 -7.40 -30.47 -1.00
N LYS A 108 -6.78 -31.66 -1.07
CA LYS A 108 -5.44 -31.83 -1.68
C LYS A 108 -5.31 -31.35 -3.13
N LEU A 109 -6.42 -31.27 -3.85
CA LEU A 109 -6.50 -30.72 -5.22
C LEU A 109 -6.11 -29.24 -5.29
N LEU A 110 -6.23 -28.49 -4.18
CA LEU A 110 -5.84 -27.08 -4.10
C LEU A 110 -4.32 -26.86 -4.04
N GLY A 111 -3.55 -27.95 -3.88
CA GLY A 111 -2.11 -27.89 -3.72
C GLY A 111 -1.67 -27.41 -2.33
N PRO A 112 -0.37 -27.11 -2.13
CA PRO A 112 0.14 -26.63 -0.86
C PRO A 112 -0.43 -25.24 -0.51
N GLN A 113 -0.59 -25.01 0.81
CA GLN A 113 -1.02 -23.74 1.41
C GLN A 113 -0.12 -22.58 1.02
N TYR A 114 1.18 -22.82 0.96
CA TYR A 114 2.16 -21.81 0.58
C TYR A 114 2.60 -22.03 -0.86
N ASN A 115 2.57 -20.95 -1.63
CA ASN A 115 3.27 -20.91 -2.91
C ASN A 115 4.76 -20.59 -2.63
N PRO A 116 5.72 -21.45 -3.06
CA PRO A 116 7.14 -21.16 -2.91
C PRO A 116 7.58 -19.91 -3.72
#